data_AF-A0A2N3F1P5-F1
#
_entry.id   AF-A0A2N3F1P5-F1
#
_cell.length_a   1.000
_cell.length_b   1.000
_cell.length_c   1.000
_cell.angle_alpha   90.00
_cell.angle_beta   90.00
_cell.angle_gamma   90.00
#
_symmetry.space_group_name_H-M   'P 1'
#
loop_
_entity.id
_entity.type
_entity.pdbx_description
1 polymer ?
#
loop_
_entity_poly.entity_id
_entity_poly.type
_entity_poly.pdbx_seq_one_letter_code
_entity_poly.pdbx_strand_id
1 'polypeptide(L)' 'QGLTPFDAGALGVYLHGRAGEAAARVLTPICVTAEDLPDYLPVAVAELLEGW' A
#
# COMPACT_ATOMS: atom_id res chain seq x y z
N GLN A 1 -5.78 15.42 -1.86
CA GLN A 1 -4.96 14.90 -2.96
C GLN A 1 -5.49 15.48 -4.27
N GLY A 2 -5.18 16.75 -4.61
CA GLY A 2 -5.64 17.43 -5.83
C GLY A 2 -5.02 16.87 -7.13
N LEU A 3 -4.94 15.55 -7.23
CA LEU A 3 -4.37 14.78 -8.31
C LEU A 3 -5.39 14.61 -9.44
N THR A 4 -4.89 14.37 -10.65
CA THR A 4 -5.75 13.93 -11.75
C THR A 4 -6.29 12.53 -11.45
N PRO A 5 -7.41 12.11 -12.05
CA PRO A 5 -7.91 10.74 -11.89
C PRO A 5 -6.88 9.66 -12.22
N PHE A 6 -6.03 9.91 -13.23
CA PHE A 6 -4.95 8.98 -13.60
C PHE A 6 -3.89 8.89 -12.50
N ASP A 7 -3.39 10.02 -12.01
CA ASP A 7 -2.36 10.05 -10.97
C ASP A 7 -2.88 9.47 -9.65
N ALA A 8 -4.14 9.74 -9.31
CA ALA A 8 -4.79 9.17 -8.14
C ALA A 8 -4.91 7.63 -8.25
N GLY A 9 -5.28 7.12 -9.44
CA GLY A 9 -5.33 5.69 -9.70
C GLY A 9 -3.95 5.02 -9.62
N ALA A 10 -2.95 5.63 -10.24
CA ALA A 10 -1.57 5.15 -10.21
C ALA A 10 -1.02 5.10 -8.77
N LEU A 11 -1.24 6.15 -7.99
CA LEU A 11 -0.85 6.20 -6.58
C LEU A 11 -1.57 5.12 -5.77
N GLY A 12 -2.88 4.92 -6.01
CA GLY A 12 -3.65 3.88 -5.34
C GLY A 12 -3.10 2.47 -5.58
N VAL A 13 -2.79 2.13 -6.84
CA VAL A 13 -2.20 0.83 -7.18
C VAL A 13 -0.82 0.65 -6.57
N TYR A 14 0.02 1.69 -6.60
CA TYR A 14 1.34 1.66 -5.98
C TYR A 14 1.24 1.39 -4.47
N LEU A 15 0.42 2.17 -3.75
CA LEU A 15 0.24 2.02 -2.30
C LEU A 15 -0.38 0.66 -1.94
N HIS A 16 -1.31 0.14 -2.76
CA HIS A 16 -1.89 -1.19 -2.57
C HIS A 16 -0.81 -2.29 -2.64
N GLY A 17 0.06 -2.24 -3.64
CA GLY A 17 1.17 -3.20 -3.77
C GLY A 17 2.13 -3.15 -2.58
N ARG A 18 2.52 -1.93 -2.16
CA ARG A 18 3.40 -1.73 -1.01
C ARG A 18 2.78 -2.21 0.31
N ALA A 19 1.49 -1.94 0.52
CA ALA A 19 0.77 -2.45 1.69
C ALA A 19 0.70 -3.98 1.70
N GLY A 20 0.47 -4.61 0.54
CA GLY A 20 0.49 -6.07 0.40
C GLY A 20 1.86 -6.68 0.69
N GLU A 21 2.95 -6.05 0.22
CA GLU A 21 4.32 -6.49 0.54
C GLU A 21 4.62 -6.37 2.04
N ALA A 22 4.19 -5.29 2.69
CA ALA A 22 4.33 -5.10 4.12
C ALA A 22 3.54 -6.16 4.91
N ALA A 23 2.29 -6.42 4.54
CA ALA A 23 1.46 -7.46 5.15
C ALA A 23 2.08 -8.86 4.98
N ALA A 24 2.62 -9.16 3.81
CA ALA A 24 3.25 -10.45 3.51
C ALA A 24 4.48 -10.75 4.37
N ARG A 25 5.19 -9.72 4.87
CA ARG A 25 6.31 -9.89 5.82
C ARG A 25 5.84 -10.39 7.18
N VAL A 26 4.59 -10.15 7.56
CA VAL A 26 3.99 -10.56 8.84
C VAL A 26 3.18 -11.86 8.70
N LEU A 27 2.33 -11.93 7.68
CA LEU A 27 1.36 -13.01 7.51
C LEU A 27 1.82 -14.14 6.57
N THR A 28 2.95 -13.96 5.89
CA THR A 28 3.41 -14.73 4.71
C THR A 28 2.64 -14.39 3.42
N PRO A 29 3.26 -14.52 2.24
CA PRO A 29 2.64 -14.13 0.97
C PRO A 29 1.31 -14.83 0.63
N ILE A 30 1.09 -16.05 1.12
CA ILE A 30 -0.11 -16.84 0.78
C ILE A 30 -1.29 -16.57 1.71
N CYS A 31 -1.07 -15.98 2.88
CA CYS A 31 -2.13 -15.73 3.86
C CYS A 31 -2.61 -14.28 3.88
N VAL A 32 -2.07 -13.40 3.04
CA VAL A 32 -2.56 -12.02 2.92
C VAL A 32 -3.90 -12.00 2.19
N THR A 33 -4.85 -11.27 2.76
CA THR A 33 -6.18 -11.03 2.18
C THR A 33 -6.40 -9.54 1.95
N ALA A 34 -7.45 -9.19 1.21
CA ALA A 34 -7.79 -7.79 0.95
C ALA A 34 -8.20 -7.02 2.24
N GLU A 35 -8.70 -7.72 3.25
CA GLU A 35 -9.13 -7.11 4.52
C GLU A 35 -7.95 -6.72 5.41
N ASP A 36 -6.77 -7.32 5.19
CA ASP A 36 -5.55 -6.96 5.92
C ASP A 36 -4.99 -5.61 5.44
N LEU A 37 -5.13 -5.29 4.15
CA LEU A 37 -4.45 -4.14 3.52
C LEU A 37 -4.71 -2.78 4.18
N PRO A 38 -5.92 -2.43 4.65
CA PRO A 38 -6.17 -1.17 5.35
C PRO A 38 -5.24 -0.95 6.55
N ASP A 39 -4.87 -2.01 7.29
CA ASP A 39 -3.96 -1.91 8.45
C ASP A 39 -2.50 -1.63 8.03
N TYR A 40 -2.12 -1.99 6.81
CA TYR A 40 -0.77 -1.78 6.27
C TYR A 40 -0.67 -0.57 5.34
N LEU A 41 -1.78 0.06 4.96
CA LEU A 41 -1.78 1.27 4.14
C LEU A 41 -1.02 2.44 4.79
N PRO A 42 -1.12 2.69 6.12
CA PRO A 42 -0.30 3.72 6.77
C PRO A 42 1.21 3.48 6.62
N VAL A 43 1.65 2.21 6.63
CA VAL A 43 3.07 1.87 6.41
C VAL A 43 3.50 2.27 5.00
N ALA A 44 2.72 1.88 3.98
CA ALA A 44 3.01 2.26 2.59
C ALA A 44 3.03 3.77 2.37
N VAL A 45 2.15 4.52 3.04
CA VAL A 45 2.13 5.99 2.99
C VAL A 45 3.34 6.59 3.70
N ALA A 46 3.72 6.07 4.87
CA ALA A 46 4.92 6.51 5.57
C ALA A 46 6.18 6.28 4.71
N GLU A 47 6.32 5.11 4.08
CA GLU A 47 7.42 4.81 3.16
C GLU A 47 7.50 5.80 1.99
N LEU A 48 6.35 6.19 1.42
CA LEU A 48 6.28 7.18 0.34
C LEU A 48 6.73 8.58 0.81
N LEU A 49 6.36 8.97 2.03
CA LEU A 49 6.65 10.31 2.57
C LEU A 49 8.07 10.43 3.13
N GLU A 50 8.63 9.33 3.64
CA GLU A 50 9.95 9.30 4.29
C GLU A 50 11.11 9.06 3.32
N GLY A 51 10.84 8.88 2.02
CA GLY A 51 11.88 8.86 0.98
C GLY A 51 12.87 7.72 1.13
N TRP A 52 12.45 6.51 0.74
CA TRP A 52 13.33 5.44 0.31
C TRP A 52 13.50 5.47 -1.21
#